data_AF-A0A7J6RX81-F1
#
_entry.id   AF-A0A7J6RX81-F1
#
_cell.length_a   1.000
_cell.length_b   1.000
_cell.length_c   1.000
_cell.angle_alpha   90.00
_cell.angle_beta   90.00
_cell.angle_gamma   90.00
#
_symmetry.space_group_name_H-M   'P 1'
#
loop_
_entity.id
_entity.type
_entity.pdbx_description
1 polymer ?
#
loop_
_entity_poly.entity_id
_entity_poly.type
_entity_poly.pdbx_seq_one_letter_code
_entity_poly.pdbx_strand_id
1 'polypeptide(L)'
;SKEASEAGNLVYLPIGVDASNKLKWAVMLSSMSVWGRDKIDIENLVVVDSGAGYLSGPPEEAGKLISAFFKRADEAAKRVVLKATTGYHYLRCDDAKYLPDLELKFSTGSIASNVLFIRGEMLVQKTSRGEGELGCEFLITERVGSMWTLGRSLFRNRTVRFDAHEGKIG
;
A
#
# COMPACT_ATOMS: atom_id res chain seq x y z
N SER A 1 -4.27 -9.08 33.92
CA SER A 1 -3.08 -9.56 33.18
C SER A 1 -2.61 -8.45 32.25
N LYS A 2 -1.30 -8.21 32.21
CA LYS A 2 -0.61 -7.06 31.59
C LYS A 2 -0.56 -7.13 30.05
N GLU A 3 -1.69 -7.27 29.36
CA GLU A 3 -1.72 -7.31 27.87
C GLU A 3 -2.40 -6.08 27.25
N ALA A 4 -2.93 -5.16 28.07
CA ALA A 4 -3.74 -4.05 27.59
C ALA A 4 -2.98 -2.73 27.34
N SER A 5 -1.63 -2.68 27.46
CA SER A 5 -0.93 -1.39 27.45
C SER A 5 0.17 -1.19 26.38
N GLU A 6 0.28 -2.04 25.37
CA GLU A 6 1.20 -1.80 24.23
C GLU A 6 0.52 -1.79 22.85
N ALA A 7 -0.76 -2.14 22.78
CA ALA A 7 -1.55 -1.92 21.58
C ALA A 7 -1.97 -0.44 21.54
N GLY A 8 -1.13 0.43 20.96
CA GLY A 8 -1.60 1.75 20.53
C GLY A 8 -2.91 1.60 19.73
N ASN A 9 -3.80 2.59 19.79
CA ASN A 9 -5.18 2.57 19.25
C ASN A 9 -5.32 1.78 17.92
N LEU A 10 -5.58 0.47 17.99
CA LEU A 10 -5.83 -0.38 16.82
C LEU A 10 -7.20 -0.02 16.26
N VAL A 11 -7.27 0.12 14.94
CA VAL A 11 -8.50 0.44 14.23
C VAL A 11 -8.95 -0.79 13.46
N TYR A 12 -10.01 -1.42 13.94
CA TYR A 12 -10.49 -2.68 13.35
C TYR A 12 -11.39 -2.45 12.15
N LEU A 13 -11.14 -3.24 11.11
CA LEU A 13 -11.91 -3.34 9.87
C LEU A 13 -12.55 -4.72 9.79
N PRO A 14 -13.83 -4.82 9.41
CA PRO A 14 -14.45 -6.12 9.18
C PRO A 14 -13.81 -6.84 7.99
N ILE A 15 -13.64 -8.16 8.09
CA ILE A 15 -13.17 -8.95 6.95
C ILE A 15 -14.31 -9.16 5.95
N GLY A 16 -13.98 -9.04 4.67
CA GLY A 16 -14.87 -9.40 3.57
C GLY A 16 -14.79 -10.89 3.25
N VAL A 17 -15.92 -11.45 2.83
CA VAL A 17 -16.00 -12.77 2.21
C VAL A 17 -16.01 -12.56 0.70
N ASP A 18 -15.14 -13.25 -0.03
CA ASP A 18 -15.15 -13.16 -1.49
C ASP A 18 -16.33 -13.94 -2.10
N ALA A 19 -16.63 -13.69 -3.38
CA ALA A 19 -17.75 -14.34 -4.07
C ALA A 19 -17.64 -15.88 -4.16
N SER A 20 -16.47 -16.45 -3.83
CA SER A 20 -16.24 -17.90 -3.77
C SER A 20 -16.43 -18.50 -2.38
N ASN A 21 -16.98 -17.73 -1.43
CA ASN A 21 -17.16 -18.12 -0.02
C ASN A 21 -15.86 -18.56 0.66
N LYS A 22 -14.70 -18.13 0.13
CA LYS A 22 -13.42 -18.38 0.79
C LYS A 22 -13.12 -17.19 1.70
N LEU A 23 -12.84 -17.50 2.97
CA LEU A 23 -12.28 -16.53 3.90
C LEU A 23 -10.91 -16.11 3.39
N LYS A 24 -10.84 -14.90 2.85
CA LYS A 24 -9.60 -14.17 2.66
C LYS A 24 -9.54 -13.10 3.73
N TRP A 25 -8.35 -12.85 4.25
CA TRP A 25 -8.09 -11.64 5.03
C TRP A 25 -8.22 -10.46 4.07
N ALA A 26 -9.44 -9.96 3.86
CA ALA A 26 -9.73 -8.92 2.90
C ALA A 26 -10.55 -7.82 3.56
N VAL A 27 -10.32 -6.57 3.18
CA VAL A 27 -11.03 -5.42 3.74
C VAL A 27 -11.58 -4.57 2.62
N MET A 28 -12.67 -3.86 2.88
CA MET A 28 -13.26 -2.96 1.88
C MET A 28 -12.43 -1.68 1.80
N LEU A 29 -11.82 -1.43 0.64
CA LEU A 29 -11.09 -0.20 0.36
C LEU A 29 -11.94 0.71 -0.53
N SER A 30 -12.19 1.94 -0.06
CA SER A 30 -12.91 2.96 -0.82
C SER A 30 -12.02 3.58 -1.89
N SER A 31 -10.84 4.04 -1.50
CA SER A 31 -9.95 4.76 -2.40
C SER A 31 -8.50 4.71 -1.93
N MET A 32 -7.59 4.93 -2.87
CA MET A 32 -6.20 5.29 -2.60
C MET A 32 -5.94 6.72 -3.07
N SER A 33 -5.07 7.46 -2.40
CA SER A 33 -4.62 8.75 -2.92
C SER A 33 -3.16 9.04 -2.62
N VAL A 34 -2.54 9.78 -3.54
CA VAL A 34 -1.18 10.29 -3.41
C VAL A 34 -1.25 11.74 -2.94
N TRP A 35 -0.70 12.05 -1.75
CA TRP A 35 -0.79 13.37 -1.09
C TRP A 35 -2.21 13.97 -1.07
N GLY A 36 -3.23 13.13 -0.90
CA GLY A 36 -4.64 13.55 -0.90
C GLY A 36 -5.15 14.18 -2.21
N ARG A 37 -4.39 14.12 -3.32
CA ARG A 37 -4.73 14.78 -4.59
C ARG A 37 -5.11 13.78 -5.69
N ASP A 38 -4.20 12.86 -5.99
CA ASP A 38 -4.38 11.90 -7.08
C ASP A 38 -5.14 10.69 -6.57
N LYS A 39 -6.46 10.84 -6.47
CA LYS A 39 -7.37 9.84 -5.93
C LYS A 39 -7.71 8.79 -7.00
N ILE A 40 -7.69 7.52 -6.58
CA ILE A 40 -8.17 6.37 -7.33
C ILE A 40 -9.27 5.73 -6.51
N ASP A 41 -10.48 5.70 -7.08
CA ASP A 41 -11.62 4.99 -6.49
C ASP A 41 -11.47 3.50 -6.74
N ILE A 42 -11.59 2.71 -5.67
CA ILE A 42 -11.42 1.26 -5.67
C ILE A 42 -12.76 0.58 -5.39
N GLU A 43 -13.45 1.03 -4.33
CA GLU A 43 -14.74 0.51 -3.86
C GLU A 43 -14.88 -1.02 -3.93
N ASN A 44 -13.85 -1.74 -3.46
CA ASN A 44 -13.79 -3.19 -3.57
C ASN A 44 -13.00 -3.83 -2.42
N LEU A 45 -13.13 -5.15 -2.28
CA LEU A 45 -12.31 -5.93 -1.37
C LEU A 45 -10.86 -5.97 -1.83
N VAL A 46 -9.95 -5.67 -0.90
CA VAL A 46 -8.50 -5.78 -1.09
C VAL A 46 -7.95 -6.78 -0.10
N VAL A 47 -7.05 -7.64 -0.56
CA VAL A 47 -6.46 -8.70 0.26
C VAL A 47 -5.35 -8.11 1.12
N VAL A 48 -5.32 -8.48 2.40
CA VAL A 48 -4.21 -8.25 3.33
C VAL A 48 -3.40 -9.54 3.41
N ASP A 49 -2.18 -9.51 2.87
CA ASP A 49 -1.35 -10.72 2.74
C ASP A 49 0.08 -10.45 3.20
N SER A 50 0.46 -11.03 4.34
CA SER A 50 1.82 -10.95 4.88
C SER A 50 2.85 -11.76 4.07
N GLY A 51 2.39 -12.71 3.26
CA GLY A 51 3.22 -13.45 2.29
C GLY A 51 3.56 -12.64 1.05
N ALA A 52 2.73 -11.66 0.69
CA ALA A 52 3.00 -10.75 -0.41
C ALA A 52 4.00 -9.66 0.00
N GLY A 53 5.00 -9.40 -0.85
CA GLY A 53 6.07 -8.45 -0.56
C GLY A 53 5.70 -6.98 -0.78
N TYR A 54 4.75 -6.71 -1.68
CA TYR A 54 4.50 -5.40 -2.28
C TYR A 54 3.02 -5.02 -2.14
N LEU A 55 2.72 -3.72 -2.30
CA LEU A 55 1.40 -3.32 -2.74
C LEU A 55 1.28 -3.66 -4.22
N SER A 56 0.29 -4.49 -4.57
CA SER A 56 0.08 -4.88 -5.96
C SER A 56 -1.39 -4.79 -6.34
N GLY A 57 -1.67 -4.42 -7.58
CA GLY A 57 -3.03 -4.26 -8.08
C GLY A 57 -3.13 -4.46 -9.58
N PRO A 58 -4.35 -4.35 -10.13
CA PRO A 58 -4.60 -4.42 -11.57
C PRO A 58 -3.70 -3.44 -12.33
N PRO A 59 -3.11 -3.83 -13.48
CA PRO A 59 -2.11 -3.00 -14.16
C PRO A 59 -2.57 -1.57 -14.48
N GLU A 60 -3.83 -1.39 -14.89
CA GLU A 60 -4.35 -0.06 -15.21
C GLU A 60 -4.40 0.86 -13.97
N GLU A 61 -4.93 0.37 -12.85
CA GLU A 61 -5.09 1.16 -11.63
C GLU A 61 -3.74 1.35 -10.91
N ALA A 62 -2.94 0.29 -10.82
CA ALA A 62 -1.60 0.35 -10.25
C ALA A 62 -0.69 1.28 -11.07
N GLY A 63 -0.76 1.22 -12.40
CA GLY A 63 -0.02 2.12 -13.29
C GLY A 63 -0.40 3.59 -13.11
N LYS A 64 -1.69 3.90 -12.91
CA LYS A 64 -2.16 5.25 -12.55
C LYS A 64 -1.57 5.71 -11.20
N LEU A 65 -1.60 4.84 -10.19
CA LEU A 65 -1.06 5.15 -8.87
C LEU A 65 0.44 5.43 -8.94
N ILE A 66 1.19 4.52 -9.55
CA ILE A 66 2.65 4.62 -9.73
C ILE A 66 3.01 5.91 -10.49
N SER A 67 2.29 6.21 -11.58
CA SER A 67 2.50 7.44 -12.36
C SER A 67 2.26 8.70 -11.52
N ALA A 68 1.23 8.70 -10.66
CA ALA A 68 0.96 9.81 -9.75
C ALA A 68 2.10 10.01 -8.74
N PHE A 69 2.63 8.93 -8.15
CA PHE A 69 3.79 9.00 -7.25
C PHE A 69 4.97 9.73 -7.90
N PHE A 70 5.33 9.30 -9.10
CA PHE A 70 6.52 9.84 -9.76
C PHE A 70 6.32 11.23 -10.33
N LYS A 71 5.12 11.54 -10.84
CA LYS A 71 4.78 12.91 -11.22
C LYS A 71 4.97 13.88 -10.03
N ARG A 72 4.45 13.51 -8.85
CA ARG A 72 4.55 14.34 -7.64
C ARG A 72 5.97 14.44 -7.10
N ALA A 73 6.71 13.33 -7.13
CA ALA A 73 8.10 13.33 -6.71
C ALA A 73 8.97 14.21 -7.62
N ASP A 74 8.73 14.19 -8.94
CA ASP A 74 9.44 15.05 -9.89
C ASP A 74 9.07 16.53 -9.73
N GLU A 75 7.78 16.85 -9.49
CA GLU A 75 7.34 18.22 -9.12
C GLU A 75 8.09 18.75 -7.88
N ALA A 76 8.41 17.87 -6.91
CA ALA A 76 9.10 18.25 -5.67
C ALA A 76 10.62 18.38 -5.82
N ALA A 77 11.28 17.48 -6.57
CA ALA A 77 12.74 17.40 -6.63
C ALA A 77 13.36 17.95 -7.92
N LYS A 78 12.56 18.15 -8.98
CA LYS A 78 12.96 18.51 -10.35
C LYS A 78 13.95 17.53 -11.03
N ARG A 79 14.20 16.35 -10.45
CA ARG A 79 15.20 15.40 -10.95
C ARG A 79 15.03 13.95 -10.48
N VAL A 80 13.82 13.49 -10.19
CA VAL A 80 13.66 12.09 -9.74
C VAL A 80 13.94 11.17 -10.91
N VAL A 81 15.06 10.43 -10.84
CA VAL A 81 15.46 9.50 -11.90
C VAL A 81 14.82 8.15 -11.66
N LEU A 82 14.06 7.66 -12.65
CA LEU A 82 13.39 6.38 -12.60
C LEU A 82 13.83 5.45 -13.74
N LYS A 83 13.98 4.17 -13.43
CA LYS A 83 13.99 3.09 -14.42
C LYS A 83 12.91 2.08 -14.10
N ALA A 84 12.01 1.84 -15.06
CA ALA A 84 11.08 0.71 -15.01
C ALA A 84 11.74 -0.50 -15.67
N THR A 85 11.72 -1.65 -15.00
CA THR A 85 12.14 -2.94 -15.59
C THR A 85 11.10 -3.98 -15.23
N THR A 86 10.49 -4.61 -16.24
CA THR A 86 9.56 -5.76 -16.12
C THR A 86 8.77 -5.81 -14.80
N GLY A 87 7.87 -4.84 -14.59
CA GLY A 87 6.97 -4.79 -13.42
C GLY A 87 7.54 -4.15 -12.15
N TYR A 88 8.79 -3.70 -12.14
CA TYR A 88 9.43 -3.04 -10.99
C TYR A 88 9.94 -1.65 -11.36
N HIS A 89 9.99 -0.76 -10.38
CA HIS A 89 10.45 0.61 -10.53
C HIS A 89 11.59 0.91 -9.55
N TYR A 90 12.63 1.58 -10.03
CA TYR A 90 13.82 1.90 -9.25
C TYR A 90 14.15 3.38 -9.30
N LEU A 91 14.65 3.93 -8.20
CA LEU A 91 15.10 5.30 -8.03
C LEU A 91 16.43 5.36 -7.26
N ARG A 92 17.07 6.54 -7.28
CA ARG A 92 18.17 6.82 -6.34
C ARG A 92 17.62 6.89 -4.92
N CYS A 93 18.31 6.28 -3.96
CA CYS A 93 17.83 6.27 -2.58
C CYS A 93 17.72 7.67 -1.96
N ASP A 94 18.56 8.62 -2.39
CA ASP A 94 18.51 10.00 -1.92
C ASP A 94 17.24 10.75 -2.36
N ASP A 95 16.58 10.25 -3.42
CA ASP A 95 15.34 10.82 -3.95
C ASP A 95 14.10 10.31 -3.21
N ALA A 96 14.23 9.25 -2.38
CA ALA A 96 13.13 8.65 -1.64
C ALA A 96 12.41 9.64 -0.70
N LYS A 97 13.14 10.63 -0.18
CA LYS A 97 12.59 11.69 0.69
C LYS A 97 11.62 12.64 -0.02
N TYR A 98 11.60 12.63 -1.35
CA TYR A 98 10.67 13.43 -2.15
C TYR A 98 9.45 12.63 -2.58
N LEU A 99 9.38 11.33 -2.26
CA LEU A 99 8.20 10.54 -2.57
C LEU A 99 7.01 11.03 -1.73
N PRO A 100 5.84 11.16 -2.36
CA PRO A 100 4.64 11.55 -1.67
C PRO A 100 4.13 10.46 -0.72
N ASP A 101 3.23 10.83 0.18
CA ASP A 101 2.58 9.87 1.07
C ASP A 101 1.41 9.18 0.37
N LEU A 102 1.20 7.90 0.73
CA LEU A 102 0.03 7.12 0.32
C LEU A 102 -1.04 7.17 1.42
N GLU A 103 -2.27 7.41 0.99
CA GLU A 103 -3.45 7.30 1.85
C GLU A 103 -4.31 6.15 1.36
N LEU A 104 -4.61 5.20 2.25
CA LEU A 104 -5.54 4.11 2.01
C LEU A 104 -6.80 4.35 2.83
N LYS A 105 -7.93 4.61 2.15
CA LYS A 105 -9.20 4.89 2.79
C LYS A 105 -10.07 3.64 2.78
N PHE A 106 -10.35 3.09 3.95
CA PHE A 106 -11.17 1.91 4.13
C PHE A 106 -12.64 2.28 4.40
N SER A 107 -13.56 1.47 3.88
CA SER A 107 -14.99 1.58 4.16
C SER A 107 -15.39 0.63 5.28
N THR A 108 -16.19 1.12 6.22
CA THR A 108 -16.84 0.33 7.29
C THR A 108 -18.36 0.27 7.12
N GLY A 109 -18.88 0.73 5.98
CA GLY A 109 -20.32 0.71 5.65
C GLY A 109 -21.19 1.72 6.42
N SER A 110 -20.68 2.40 7.45
CA SER A 110 -21.53 3.21 8.35
C SER A 110 -20.87 4.48 8.91
N ILE A 111 -20.24 5.31 8.06
CA ILE A 111 -19.97 6.75 8.32
C ILE A 111 -18.58 7.09 8.92
N ALA A 112 -17.73 6.12 9.30
CA ALA A 112 -16.31 6.38 9.59
C ALA A 112 -15.40 5.69 8.57
N SER A 113 -14.80 6.49 7.68
CA SER A 113 -13.73 5.99 6.81
C SER A 113 -12.41 6.03 7.56
N ASN A 114 -11.81 4.86 7.78
CA ASN A 114 -10.51 4.77 8.41
C ASN A 114 -9.43 5.03 7.36
N VAL A 115 -8.44 5.87 7.68
CA VAL A 115 -7.36 6.20 6.75
C VAL A 115 -6.05 5.66 7.30
N LEU A 116 -5.39 4.82 6.52
CA LEU A 116 -4.00 4.41 6.77
C LEU A 116 -3.07 5.29 5.93
N PHE A 117 -2.28 6.10 6.62
CA PHE A 117 -1.23 6.92 6.03
C PHE A 117 0.10 6.16 6.00
N ILE A 118 0.74 6.11 4.84
CA ILE A 118 2.05 5.47 4.63
C ILE A 118 3.00 6.49 4.04
N ARG A 119 4.10 6.75 4.75
CA ARG A 119 5.10 7.72 4.31
C ARG A 119 5.76 7.27 3.02
N GLY A 120 6.00 8.19 2.08
CA GLY A 120 6.62 7.87 0.79
C GLY A 120 7.95 7.12 0.90
N GLU A 121 8.78 7.48 1.88
CA GLU A 121 10.05 6.81 2.18
C GLU A 121 9.90 5.33 2.60
N MET A 122 8.73 4.93 3.12
CA MET A 122 8.44 3.55 3.50
C MET A 122 8.02 2.70 2.30
N LEU A 123 7.68 3.34 1.18
CA LEU A 123 7.31 2.69 -0.08
C LEU A 123 8.54 2.42 -0.95
N VAL A 124 9.74 2.51 -0.38
CA VAL A 124 10.98 2.09 -1.04
C VAL A 124 11.80 1.18 -0.16
N GLN A 125 12.65 0.38 -0.79
CA GLN A 125 13.66 -0.40 -0.09
C GLN A 125 14.99 -0.36 -0.83
N LYS A 126 16.10 -0.37 -0.09
CA LYS A 126 17.41 -0.59 -0.69
C LYS A 126 17.41 -1.97 -1.37
N THR A 127 17.97 -2.02 -2.56
CA THR A 127 18.06 -3.22 -3.37
C THR A 127 19.40 -3.25 -4.08
N SER A 128 19.93 -4.44 -4.33
CA SER A 128 21.08 -4.65 -5.21
C SER A 128 20.65 -4.93 -6.66
N ARG A 129 19.34 -4.98 -6.94
CA ARG A 129 18.80 -5.29 -8.27
C ARG A 129 18.79 -4.10 -9.21
N GLY A 130 18.85 -2.88 -8.67
CA GLY A 130 18.94 -1.69 -9.50
C GLY A 130 20.38 -1.47 -9.98
N GLU A 131 20.51 -0.99 -11.21
CA GLU A 131 21.80 -0.77 -11.86
C GLU A 131 22.36 0.62 -11.53
N GLY A 132 23.68 0.70 -11.30
CA GLY A 132 24.37 1.97 -11.09
C GLY A 132 23.91 2.71 -9.83
N GLU A 133 23.50 3.96 -9.98
CA GLU A 133 23.06 4.83 -8.86
C GLU A 133 21.63 4.52 -8.38
N LEU A 134 20.88 3.66 -9.08
CA LEU A 134 19.50 3.31 -8.74
C LEU A 134 19.48 2.22 -7.66
N GLY A 135 19.80 2.59 -6.42
CA GLY A 135 19.91 1.65 -5.29
C GLY A 135 18.60 1.35 -4.56
N CYS A 136 17.47 1.95 -4.94
CA CYS A 136 16.20 1.80 -4.22
C CYS A 136 15.06 1.34 -5.14
N GLU A 137 14.35 0.29 -4.71
CA GLU A 137 13.19 -0.28 -5.38
C GLU A 137 11.90 0.27 -4.77
N PHE A 138 10.97 0.67 -5.63
CA PHE A 138 9.64 1.12 -5.25
C PHE A 138 8.71 -0.07 -4.97
N LEU A 139 7.93 0.02 -3.90
CA LEU A 139 7.19 -1.11 -3.31
C LEU A 139 5.73 -1.21 -3.77
N ILE A 140 5.40 -0.54 -4.88
CA ILE A 140 4.12 -0.64 -5.58
C ILE A 140 4.38 -1.23 -6.96
N THR A 141 3.62 -2.26 -7.35
CA THR A 141 3.80 -2.99 -8.61
C THR A 141 2.47 -3.34 -9.26
N GLU A 142 2.50 -3.50 -10.57
CA GLU A 142 1.39 -4.00 -11.39
C GLU A 142 1.36 -5.53 -11.35
N ARG A 143 0.17 -6.13 -11.21
CA ARG A 143 0.00 -7.58 -11.23
C ARG A 143 -1.22 -8.00 -12.03
N VAL A 144 -1.00 -8.81 -13.05
CA VAL A 144 -2.06 -9.29 -13.96
C VAL A 144 -3.05 -10.18 -13.21
N GLY A 145 -4.35 -9.90 -13.40
CA GLY A 145 -5.45 -10.76 -12.94
C GLY A 145 -5.67 -10.81 -11.43
N SER A 146 -5.02 -9.95 -10.64
CA SER A 146 -5.17 -9.94 -9.18
C SER A 146 -6.02 -8.77 -8.69
N MET A 147 -6.87 -9.04 -7.71
CA MET A 147 -7.37 -8.01 -6.79
C MET A 147 -6.19 -7.27 -6.16
N TRP A 148 -6.43 -6.04 -5.71
CA TRP A 148 -5.48 -5.32 -4.88
C TRP A 148 -5.04 -6.17 -3.68
N THR A 149 -3.75 -6.21 -3.45
CA THR A 149 -3.11 -6.92 -2.35
C THR A 149 -2.23 -5.96 -1.58
N LEU A 150 -2.57 -5.73 -0.31
CA LEU A 150 -1.79 -5.02 0.67
C LEU A 150 -0.73 -5.97 1.25
N GLY A 151 0.47 -5.92 0.67
CA GLY A 151 1.59 -6.72 1.10
C GLY A 151 2.27 -6.22 2.37
N ARG A 152 3.16 -7.05 2.92
CA ARG A 152 3.91 -6.79 4.16
C ARG A 152 4.72 -5.50 4.17
N SER A 153 5.12 -4.97 3.01
CA SER A 153 5.87 -3.71 2.92
C SER A 153 5.12 -2.54 3.56
N LEU A 154 3.79 -2.52 3.43
CA LEU A 154 2.93 -1.45 3.95
C LEU A 154 2.82 -1.47 5.48
N PHE A 155 3.09 -2.62 6.09
CA PHE A 155 2.94 -2.86 7.52
C PHE A 155 4.28 -2.88 8.27
N ARG A 156 5.38 -2.51 7.61
CA ARG A 156 6.68 -2.38 8.26
C ARG A 156 6.57 -1.42 9.44
N ASN A 157 7.06 -1.85 10.60
CA ASN A 157 7.01 -1.10 11.86
C ASN A 157 5.58 -0.82 12.37
N ARG A 158 4.61 -1.64 11.98
CA ARG A 158 3.22 -1.59 12.48
C ARG A 158 2.81 -2.94 13.02
N THR A 159 1.97 -2.93 14.05
CA THR A 159 1.26 -4.12 14.50
C THR A 159 0.03 -4.28 13.62
N VAL A 160 -0.15 -5.46 13.02
CA VAL A 160 -1.38 -5.85 12.33
C VAL A 160 -1.95 -7.05 13.08
N ARG A 161 -3.21 -6.97 13.49
CA ARG A 161 -3.89 -8.02 14.23
C ARG A 161 -4.97 -8.67 13.39
N PHE A 162 -4.85 -9.97 13.18
CA PHE A 162 -5.86 -10.78 12.54
C PHE A 162 -6.73 -11.44 13.61
N ASP A 163 -7.96 -10.98 13.77
CA ASP A 163 -8.91 -11.52 14.75
C ASP A 163 -9.92 -12.44 14.04
N ALA A 164 -9.59 -13.74 14.02
CA ALA A 164 -10.40 -14.75 13.35
C ALA A 164 -11.73 -15.04 14.06
N HIS A 165 -11.79 -14.82 15.39
CA HIS A 165 -13.01 -15.01 16.17
C HIS A 165 -14.04 -13.95 15.83
N GLU A 166 -13.59 -12.69 15.75
CA GLU A 166 -14.44 -11.54 15.49
C GLU A 166 -14.61 -11.21 14.00
N GLY A 167 -13.85 -11.87 13.12
CA GLY A 167 -13.83 -11.60 11.69
C GLY A 167 -13.34 -10.18 11.38
N LYS A 168 -12.24 -9.74 12.00
CA LYS A 168 -11.72 -8.37 11.87
C LYS A 168 -10.20 -8.34 11.68
N ILE A 169 -9.71 -7.26 11.05
CA ILE A 169 -8.28 -6.93 10.95
C ILE A 169 -8.06 -5.56 11.58
N GLY A 170 -7.11 -5.45 12.52
CA GLY A 170 -6.72 -4.20 13.19
C GLY A 170 -5.30 -3.77 12.89
#